data_AF-A0A0F9VRX7-F1
#
_entry.id   AF-A0A0F9VRX7-F1
#
_cell.length_a   1.000
_cell.length_b   1.000
_cell.length_c   1.000
_cell.angle_alpha   90.00
_cell.angle_beta   90.00
_cell.angle_gamma   90.00
#
_symmetry.space_group_name_H-M   'P 1'
#
loop_
_entity.id
_entity.type
_entity.pdbx_description
1 polymer ?
#
loop_
_entity_poly.entity_id
_entity_poly.type
_entity_poly.pdbx_seq_one_letter_code
_entity_poly.pdbx_strand_id
1 'polypeptide(L)'
;MSSVQQAIDDIIQLEPQTKQYIQENLEDLMEEYVVSEIKSVSRAMNLPQHFIDGVKAVKVGPLHIKIINTWGTPQVPLAKFFNDGTNDHFIAPLGDWLLHWITPLGRDAWSRGHMVRGIQKTEAMEIGIRLGMKKFQTAVLKNTKENVSKELESVE
;
A
#
# COMPACT_ATOMS: atom_id res chain seq x y z
N MET A 1 -36.42 -11.21 24.30
CA MET A 1 -36.25 -11.01 22.85
C MET A 1 -35.55 -12.24 22.29
N SER A 2 -35.84 -12.69 21.05
CA SER A 2 -35.13 -13.85 20.49
C SER A 2 -33.65 -13.47 20.28
N SER A 3 -32.73 -14.43 20.43
CA SER A 3 -31.29 -14.20 20.22
C SER A 3 -30.95 -13.64 18.84
N VAL A 4 -31.83 -13.87 17.87
CA VAL A 4 -31.71 -13.36 16.49
C VAL A 4 -32.02 -11.86 16.42
N GLN A 5 -33.03 -11.38 17.15
CA GLN A 5 -33.38 -9.96 17.16
C GLN A 5 -32.26 -9.12 17.80
N GLN A 6 -31.70 -9.61 18.91
CA GLN A 6 -30.57 -8.97 19.58
C GLN A 6 -29.36 -8.83 18.63
N ALA A 7 -29.01 -9.91 17.92
CA ALA A 7 -27.89 -9.88 16.97
C ALA A 7 -28.13 -8.94 15.78
N ILE A 8 -29.39 -8.78 15.33
CA ILE A 8 -29.75 -7.84 14.26
C ILE A 8 -29.57 -6.40 14.76
N ASP A 9 -30.04 -6.09 15.96
CA ASP A 9 -29.95 -4.75 16.54
C ASP A 9 -28.47 -4.37 16.78
N ASP A 10 -27.65 -5.30 17.26
CA ASP A 10 -26.19 -5.11 17.41
C ASP A 10 -25.51 -4.81 16.06
N ILE A 11 -25.88 -5.50 14.99
CA ILE A 11 -25.34 -5.27 13.64
C ILE A 11 -25.71 -3.86 13.13
N ILE A 12 -26.96 -3.44 13.34
CA ILE A 12 -27.46 -2.13 12.91
C ILE A 12 -26.70 -1.00 13.63
N GLN A 13 -26.36 -1.18 14.91
CA GLN A 13 -25.57 -0.19 15.65
C GLN A 13 -24.09 -0.17 15.22
N LEU A 14 -23.51 -1.34 14.92
CA LEU A 14 -22.10 -1.47 14.55
C LEU A 14 -21.75 -0.83 13.19
N GLU A 15 -22.67 -0.81 12.23
CA GLU A 15 -22.39 -0.31 10.87
C GLU A 15 -21.97 1.18 10.83
N PRO A 16 -22.72 2.14 11.40
CA PRO A 16 -22.33 3.55 11.39
C PRO A 16 -21.05 3.82 12.17
N GLN A 17 -20.86 3.19 13.34
CA GLN A 17 -19.63 3.31 14.13
C GLN A 17 -18.42 2.76 13.37
N THR A 18 -18.56 1.65 12.66
CA THR A 18 -17.50 1.10 11.81
C THR A 18 -17.12 2.07 10.69
N LYS A 19 -18.12 2.66 10.00
CA LYS A 19 -17.85 3.64 8.94
C LYS A 19 -17.11 4.86 9.47
N GLN A 20 -17.53 5.38 10.62
CA GLN A 20 -16.88 6.53 11.25
C GLN A 20 -15.44 6.19 11.66
N TYR A 21 -15.23 5.06 12.36
CA TYR A 21 -13.89 4.60 12.75
C TYR A 21 -12.96 4.47 11.54
N ILE A 22 -13.42 3.84 10.46
CA ILE A 22 -12.63 3.74 9.23
C ILE A 22 -12.33 5.13 8.68
N GLN A 23 -13.32 6.01 8.55
CA GLN A 23 -13.13 7.32 7.94
C GLN A 23 -12.12 8.21 8.70
N GLU A 24 -12.13 8.12 10.02
CA GLU A 24 -11.22 8.85 10.91
C GLU A 24 -9.81 8.28 10.90
N ASN A 25 -9.67 6.96 10.75
CA ASN A 25 -8.38 6.26 10.91
C ASN A 25 -7.82 5.65 9.62
N LEU A 26 -8.45 5.92 8.46
CA LEU A 26 -8.16 5.19 7.22
C LEU A 26 -6.68 5.25 6.80
N GLU A 27 -6.03 6.42 6.94
CA GLU A 27 -4.62 6.57 6.57
C GLU A 27 -3.72 5.72 7.46
N ASP A 28 -3.89 5.81 8.77
CA ASP A 28 -3.10 5.06 9.76
C ASP A 28 -3.31 3.55 9.60
N LEU A 29 -4.56 3.12 9.42
CA LEU A 29 -4.89 1.72 9.17
C LEU A 29 -4.26 1.22 7.86
N MET A 30 -4.24 2.04 6.81
CA MET A 30 -3.60 1.65 5.54
C MET A 30 -2.07 1.60 5.68
N GLU A 31 -1.45 2.50 6.43
CA GLU A 31 0.00 2.46 6.67
C GLU A 31 0.38 1.23 7.51
N GLU A 32 -0.36 0.98 8.60
CA GLU A 32 -0.12 -0.11 9.55
C GLU A 32 -0.28 -1.49 8.90
N TYR A 33 -1.36 -1.71 8.16
CA TYR A 33 -1.69 -3.04 7.66
C TYR A 33 -1.27 -3.26 6.22
N VAL A 34 -1.43 -2.26 5.34
CA VAL A 34 -1.23 -2.44 3.90
C VAL A 34 0.19 -2.03 3.48
N VAL A 35 0.63 -0.83 3.81
CA VAL A 35 1.96 -0.35 3.42
C VAL A 35 3.07 -1.15 4.13
N SER A 36 2.90 -1.43 5.43
CA SER A 36 3.82 -2.30 6.18
C SER A 36 4.01 -3.67 5.52
N GLU A 37 2.93 -4.27 5.02
CA GLU A 37 2.99 -5.58 4.37
C GLU A 37 3.68 -5.52 3.00
N ILE A 38 3.42 -4.48 2.20
CA ILE A 38 4.15 -4.25 0.94
C ILE A 38 5.65 -4.11 1.23
N LYS A 39 6.03 -3.35 2.27
CA LYS A 39 7.42 -3.19 2.67
C LYS A 39 8.04 -4.53 3.10
N SER A 40 7.29 -5.36 3.83
CA SER A 40 7.71 -6.71 4.23
C SER A 40 7.97 -7.63 3.03
N VAL A 41 7.01 -7.71 2.10
CA VAL A 41 7.12 -8.51 0.86
C VAL A 41 8.28 -8.01 0.01
N SER A 42 8.43 -6.69 -0.14
CA SER A 42 9.51 -6.07 -0.91
C SER A 42 10.89 -6.42 -0.34
N ARG A 43 11.05 -6.45 0.99
CA ARG A 43 12.29 -6.91 1.64
C ARG A 43 12.54 -8.39 1.36
N ALA A 44 11.53 -9.24 1.48
CA ALA A 44 11.65 -10.68 1.21
C ALA A 44 12.05 -10.96 -0.25
N MET A 45 11.68 -10.08 -1.17
CA MET A 45 12.03 -10.14 -2.59
C MET A 45 13.36 -9.48 -2.92
N ASN A 46 14.12 -9.00 -1.93
CA ASN A 46 15.37 -8.27 -2.10
C ASN A 46 15.24 -7.02 -3.01
N LEU A 47 14.09 -6.34 -2.95
CA LEU A 47 13.93 -5.08 -3.66
C LEU A 47 14.81 -3.98 -3.05
N PRO A 48 15.31 -3.03 -3.85
CA PRO A 48 16.17 -1.97 -3.34
C PRO A 48 15.49 -1.14 -2.23
N GLN A 49 16.27 -0.72 -1.23
CA GLN A 49 15.74 0.03 -0.08
C GLN A 49 14.97 1.29 -0.51
N HIS A 50 15.44 1.96 -1.55
CA HIS A 50 14.77 3.12 -2.11
C HIS A 50 13.38 2.84 -2.68
N PHE A 51 13.16 1.66 -3.28
CA PHE A 51 11.82 1.22 -3.70
C PHE A 51 10.91 1.07 -2.48
N ILE A 52 11.43 0.45 -1.41
CA ILE A 52 10.71 0.20 -0.16
C ILE A 52 10.30 1.52 0.50
N ASP A 53 11.21 2.49 0.55
CA ASP A 53 10.98 3.82 1.12
C ASP A 53 10.00 4.66 0.28
N GLY A 54 9.90 4.33 -1.02
CA GLY A 54 8.99 4.98 -1.95
C GLY A 54 7.51 4.62 -1.76
N VAL A 55 7.19 3.50 -1.11
CA VAL A 55 5.81 3.02 -0.92
C VAL A 55 5.09 3.88 0.11
N LYS A 56 3.96 4.48 -0.29
CA LYS A 56 3.14 5.37 0.54
C LYS A 56 1.66 5.18 0.29
N ALA A 57 0.86 5.36 1.35
CA ALA A 57 -0.58 5.60 1.25
C ALA A 57 -0.85 7.10 1.06
N VAL A 58 -1.74 7.45 0.13
CA VAL A 58 -2.17 8.83 -0.13
C VAL A 58 -3.69 8.87 -0.14
N LYS A 59 -4.28 9.65 0.77
CA LYS A 59 -5.73 9.88 0.78
C LYS A 59 -6.13 10.80 -0.35
N VAL A 60 -7.10 10.35 -1.13
CA VAL A 60 -7.64 11.08 -2.28
C VAL A 60 -9.15 11.33 -2.14
N GLY A 61 -9.75 10.88 -1.03
CA GLY A 61 -11.15 11.11 -0.68
C GLY A 61 -11.48 10.51 0.68
N PRO A 62 -12.73 10.65 1.17
CA PRO A 62 -13.14 10.20 2.50
C PRO A 62 -12.84 8.72 2.78
N LEU A 63 -13.11 7.86 1.78
CA LEU A 63 -12.84 6.41 1.81
C LEU A 63 -11.97 5.94 0.63
N HIS A 64 -11.18 6.86 0.07
CA HIS A 64 -10.34 6.55 -1.08
C HIS A 64 -8.88 6.81 -0.73
N ILE A 65 -8.08 5.74 -0.76
CA ILE A 65 -6.63 5.80 -0.62
C ILE A 65 -5.98 5.18 -1.85
N LYS A 66 -4.96 5.86 -2.37
CA LYS A 66 -4.06 5.31 -3.38
C LYS A 66 -2.80 4.84 -2.70
N ILE A 67 -2.40 3.60 -2.99
CA ILE A 67 -1.05 3.14 -2.69
C ILE A 67 -0.17 3.45 -3.89
N ILE A 68 0.87 4.25 -3.66
CA ILE A 68 1.80 4.66 -4.71
C ILE A 68 3.21 4.27 -4.34
N ASN A 69 4.04 4.10 -5.35
CA ASN A 69 5.49 4.08 -5.19
C ASN A 69 6.05 5.37 -5.80
N THR A 70 6.57 6.26 -4.95
CA THR A 70 7.08 7.58 -5.34
C THR A 70 8.44 7.53 -6.03
N TRP A 71 9.07 6.35 -6.11
CA TRP A 71 10.30 6.19 -6.88
C TRP A 71 10.06 6.05 -8.38
N GLY A 72 8.83 5.78 -8.83
CA GLY A 72 8.46 5.88 -10.26
C GLY A 72 8.22 7.33 -10.70
N THR A 73 9.23 8.19 -10.58
CA THR A 73 9.19 9.59 -11.04
C THR A 73 9.92 9.74 -12.37
N PRO A 74 9.76 10.89 -13.06
CA PRO A 74 10.57 11.18 -14.22
C PRO A 74 12.08 11.08 -14.01
N GLN A 75 12.53 11.28 -12.77
CA GLN A 75 13.94 11.26 -12.38
C GLN A 75 14.46 9.84 -12.09
N VAL A 76 13.59 8.88 -11.73
CA VAL A 76 13.99 7.47 -11.51
C VAL A 76 13.04 6.47 -12.20
N PRO A 77 12.96 6.48 -13.54
CA PRO A 77 11.91 5.76 -14.27
C PRO A 77 12.05 4.23 -14.19
N LEU A 78 13.24 3.71 -13.82
CA LEU A 78 13.46 2.27 -13.65
C LEU A 78 12.60 1.66 -12.55
N ALA A 79 12.26 2.43 -11.51
CA ALA A 79 11.52 1.91 -10.37
C ALA A 79 10.10 1.44 -10.73
N LYS A 80 9.48 2.06 -11.75
CA LYS A 80 8.17 1.64 -12.29
C LYS A 80 8.22 0.19 -12.80
N PHE A 81 9.34 -0.22 -13.39
CA PHE A 81 9.47 -1.51 -14.03
C PHE A 81 9.69 -2.68 -13.06
N PHE A 82 9.92 -2.44 -11.77
CA PHE A 82 9.90 -3.52 -10.77
C PHE A 82 8.50 -4.12 -10.59
N ASN A 83 7.45 -3.33 -10.87
CA ASN A 83 6.06 -3.80 -10.84
C ASN A 83 5.64 -4.45 -12.15
N ASP A 84 6.12 -3.96 -13.30
CA ASP A 84 5.63 -4.39 -14.63
C ASP A 84 6.57 -5.39 -15.33
N GLY A 85 7.85 -5.43 -14.93
CA GLY A 85 8.91 -6.17 -15.59
C GLY A 85 9.42 -5.51 -16.88
N THR A 86 10.55 -6.01 -17.42
CA THR A 86 11.07 -5.61 -18.74
C THR A 86 11.57 -6.82 -19.51
N ASN A 87 11.12 -7.00 -20.76
CA ASN A 87 11.71 -7.94 -21.71
C ASN A 87 12.82 -7.24 -22.51
N ASP A 88 12.47 -6.49 -23.55
CA ASP A 88 13.34 -5.51 -24.20
C ASP A 88 12.59 -4.19 -24.25
N HIS A 89 12.94 -3.24 -23.38
CA HIS A 89 12.25 -1.97 -23.27
C HIS A 89 13.23 -0.83 -23.43
N PHE A 90 13.02 0.01 -24.43
CA PHE A 90 13.72 1.29 -24.50
C PHE A 90 13.06 2.26 -23.53
N ILE A 91 13.83 2.78 -22.60
CA ILE A 91 13.38 3.88 -21.75
C ILE A 91 13.89 5.15 -22.38
N ALA A 92 12.97 6.02 -22.77
CA ALA A 92 13.31 7.36 -23.25
C ALA A 92 13.56 8.31 -22.06
N PRO A 93 14.47 9.29 -22.20
CA PRO A 93 14.60 10.39 -21.25
C PRO A 93 13.31 11.19 -21.18
N LEU A 94 13.01 11.76 -20.01
CA LEU A 94 11.83 12.60 -19.82
C LEU A 94 12.23 14.07 -20.03
N GLY A 95 11.94 14.57 -21.23
CA GLY A 95 12.38 15.89 -21.69
C GLY A 95 13.89 15.93 -21.96
N ASP A 96 14.51 17.07 -21.69
CA ASP A 96 15.96 17.29 -21.93
C ASP A 96 16.87 16.67 -20.85
N TRP A 97 16.30 15.91 -19.92
CA TRP A 97 16.99 15.38 -18.75
C TRP A 97 17.55 13.98 -19.04
N LEU A 98 18.74 13.68 -18.50
CA LEU A 98 19.30 12.33 -18.57
C LEU A 98 18.57 11.41 -17.59
N LEU A 99 18.33 10.17 -18.02
CA LEU A 99 17.96 9.08 -17.11
C LEU A 99 19.10 8.82 -16.14
N HIS A 100 18.81 8.63 -14.86
CA HIS A 100 19.80 8.33 -13.83
C HIS A 100 19.47 7.02 -13.13
N TRP A 101 20.48 6.21 -12.85
CA TRP A 101 20.32 5.00 -12.03
C TRP A 101 21.62 4.61 -11.33
N ILE A 102 21.48 3.76 -10.32
CA ILE A 102 22.61 3.14 -9.61
C ILE A 102 22.85 1.76 -10.22
N THR A 103 24.06 1.52 -10.72
CA THR A 103 24.48 0.23 -11.26
C THR A 103 24.57 -0.86 -10.16
N PRO A 104 24.62 -2.16 -10.51
CA PRO A 104 24.83 -3.23 -9.52
C PRO A 104 26.10 -3.07 -8.68
N LEU A 105 27.07 -2.26 -9.14
CA LEU A 105 28.31 -1.93 -8.45
C LEU A 105 28.19 -0.68 -7.56
N GLY A 106 26.98 -0.13 -7.37
CA GLY A 106 26.73 1.05 -6.54
C GLY A 106 27.16 2.38 -7.17
N ARG A 107 27.42 2.42 -8.48
CA ARG A 107 27.85 3.65 -9.19
C ARG A 107 26.70 4.33 -9.90
N ASP A 108 26.68 5.65 -9.88
CA ASP A 108 25.78 6.45 -10.71
C ASP A 108 26.05 6.26 -12.20
N ALA A 109 24.98 6.13 -12.99
CA ALA A 109 25.01 6.06 -14.43
C ALA A 109 23.93 6.96 -15.02
N TRP A 110 24.22 7.56 -16.18
CA TRP A 110 23.31 8.47 -16.89
C TRP A 110 23.16 8.12 -18.37
N SER A 111 21.97 8.31 -18.96
CA SER A 111 21.77 8.14 -20.40
C SER A 111 20.65 8.99 -21.00
N ARG A 112 20.76 9.35 -22.29
CA ARG A 112 19.68 9.92 -23.12
C ARG A 112 18.70 8.85 -23.62
N GLY A 113 18.46 7.84 -22.79
CA GLY A 113 17.71 6.66 -23.12
C GLY A 113 18.57 5.41 -23.25
N HIS A 114 18.10 4.28 -22.76
CA HIS A 114 18.82 3.02 -22.86
C HIS A 114 17.86 1.84 -22.93
N MET A 115 18.34 0.75 -23.54
CA MET A 115 17.64 -0.51 -23.52
C MET A 115 17.78 -1.15 -22.15
N VAL A 116 16.66 -1.51 -21.56
CA VAL A 116 16.57 -2.27 -20.32
C VAL A 116 15.93 -3.60 -20.61
N ARG A 117 16.56 -4.64 -20.06
CA ARG A 117 16.10 -6.02 -20.18
C ARG A 117 16.32 -6.76 -18.89
N GLY A 118 15.47 -7.74 -18.62
CA GLY A 118 15.67 -8.69 -17.54
C GLY A 118 15.28 -8.21 -16.13
N ILE A 119 14.61 -7.06 -15.98
CA ILE A 119 13.89 -6.76 -14.73
C ILE A 119 12.71 -7.72 -14.64
N GLN A 120 12.76 -8.65 -13.68
CA GLN A 120 11.65 -9.55 -13.40
C GLN A 120 10.51 -8.78 -12.72
N LYS A 121 9.27 -9.05 -13.17
CA LYS A 121 8.06 -8.59 -12.48
C LYS A 121 8.07 -9.18 -11.07
N THR A 122 8.12 -8.34 -10.04
CA THR A 122 8.17 -8.82 -8.65
C THR A 122 6.80 -8.94 -8.00
N GLU A 123 5.78 -8.26 -8.55
CA GLU A 123 4.40 -8.24 -8.00
C GLU A 123 4.33 -7.85 -6.50
N ALA A 124 5.39 -7.26 -5.95
CA ALA A 124 5.53 -7.01 -4.51
C ALA A 124 4.40 -6.11 -3.97
N MET A 125 4.00 -5.10 -4.75
CA MET A 125 2.85 -4.25 -4.43
C MET A 125 1.53 -5.05 -4.41
N GLU A 126 1.26 -5.84 -5.45
CA GLU A 126 0.01 -6.61 -5.56
C GLU A 126 -0.11 -7.64 -4.42
N ILE A 127 0.97 -8.38 -4.16
CA ILE A 127 1.04 -9.38 -3.10
C ILE A 127 0.91 -8.71 -1.72
N GLY A 128 1.64 -7.62 -1.49
CA GLY A 128 1.58 -6.86 -0.25
C GLY A 128 0.20 -6.28 0.02
N ILE A 129 -0.46 -5.68 -0.99
CA ILE A 129 -1.83 -5.19 -0.88
C ILE A 129 -2.78 -6.32 -0.49
N ARG A 130 -2.71 -7.46 -1.19
CA ARG A 130 -3.58 -8.61 -0.92
C ARG A 130 -3.43 -9.14 0.50
N LEU A 131 -2.20 -9.27 1.00
CA LEU A 131 -1.94 -9.74 2.35
C LEU A 131 -2.33 -8.70 3.41
N GLY A 132 -1.98 -7.44 3.17
CA GLY A 132 -2.29 -6.34 4.07
C GLY A 132 -3.79 -6.08 4.21
N MET A 133 -4.54 -6.17 3.11
CA MET A 133 -6.01 -6.03 3.15
C MET A 133 -6.69 -7.12 3.98
N LYS A 134 -6.16 -8.34 4.00
CA LYS A 134 -6.67 -9.40 4.90
C LYS A 134 -6.45 -9.05 6.38
N LYS A 135 -5.28 -8.49 6.70
CA LYS A 135 -4.97 -8.02 8.05
C LYS A 135 -5.86 -6.83 8.45
N PHE A 136 -6.00 -5.86 7.55
CA PHE A 136 -6.89 -4.70 7.71
C PHE A 136 -8.33 -5.13 8.01
N GLN A 137 -8.91 -6.03 7.21
CA GLN A 137 -10.28 -6.52 7.44
C GLN A 137 -10.45 -7.15 8.82
N THR A 138 -9.48 -7.96 9.23
CA THR A 138 -9.50 -8.61 10.55
C THR A 138 -9.38 -7.60 11.68
N ALA A 139 -8.50 -6.60 11.52
CA ALA A 139 -8.24 -5.57 12.52
C ALA A 139 -9.44 -4.62 12.68
N VAL A 140 -10.05 -4.14 11.59
CA VAL A 140 -11.22 -3.27 11.65
C VAL A 140 -12.37 -3.95 12.39
N LEU A 141 -12.68 -5.20 12.05
CA LEU A 141 -13.75 -5.94 12.73
C LEU A 141 -13.47 -6.15 14.22
N LYS A 142 -12.22 -6.37 14.59
CA LYS A 142 -11.82 -6.52 16.00
C LYS A 142 -11.91 -5.19 16.75
N ASN A 143 -11.31 -4.13 16.22
CA ASN A 143 -11.21 -2.82 16.86
C ASN A 143 -12.59 -2.16 17.01
N THR A 144 -13.46 -2.26 16.00
CA THR A 144 -14.84 -1.75 16.14
C THR A 144 -15.57 -2.48 17.26
N LYS A 145 -15.51 -3.82 17.33
CA LYS A 145 -16.16 -4.57 18.41
C LYS A 145 -15.68 -4.14 19.78
N GLU A 146 -14.37 -3.98 19.96
CA GLU A 146 -13.79 -3.52 21.23
C GLU A 146 -14.24 -2.11 21.61
N ASN A 147 -14.36 -1.19 20.63
CA ASN A 147 -14.83 0.17 20.89
C ASN A 147 -16.31 0.20 21.27
N VAL A 148 -17.17 -0.57 20.59
CA VAL A 148 -18.60 -0.66 20.94
C VAL A 148 -18.81 -1.25 22.32
N SER A 149 -18.08 -2.31 22.68
CA SER A 149 -18.16 -2.89 24.02
C SER A 149 -17.80 -1.87 25.11
N LYS A 150 -16.75 -1.05 24.90
CA LYS A 150 -16.35 0.00 25.85
C LYS A 150 -17.39 1.12 25.98
N GLU A 151 -18.01 1.53 24.88
CA GLU A 151 -19.06 2.55 24.92
C GLU A 151 -20.29 2.04 25.69
N LEU A 152 -20.69 0.78 25.49
CA LEU A 152 -21.80 0.16 26.22
C LEU A 152 -21.52 0.04 27.73
N GLU A 153 -20.30 -0.33 28.12
CA GLU A 153 -19.87 -0.40 29.53
C GLU A 153 -19.82 0.99 30.20
N SER A 154 -19.67 2.07 29.43
CA SER A 154 -19.60 3.44 29.96
C SER A 154 -20.96 4.10 30.20
N VAL A 155 -22.04 3.45 29.76
CA VAL A 155 -23.44 3.92 29.87
C VAL A 155 -24.18 3.27 31.06
N GLU A 156 -23.59 2.23 31.68
CA GLU A 156 -24.03 1.60 32.93
C GLU A 156 -23.43 2.28 34.18
#